data_AF-A0A8T5BJ19-F1
#
_entry.id   AF-A0A8T5BJ19-F1
#
_cell.length_a   1.000
_cell.length_b   1.000
_cell.length_c   1.000
_cell.angle_alpha   90.00
_cell.angle_beta   90.00
_cell.angle_gamma   90.00
#
_symmetry.space_group_name_H-M   'P 1'
#
loop_
_entity.id
_entity.type
_entity.pdbx_description
1 polymer ?
#
loop_
_entity_poly.entity_id
_entity_poly.type
_entity_poly.pdbx_seq_one_letter_code
_entity_poly.pdbx_strand_id
1 'polypeptide(L)'
;MRKQLFYLTGIMIVTWGSMILGAYIAAAFLIKFSIPISGWLGSFLTNIARTSLGVVIALIWLYSWKKLYNFYFQWSLKKLKR
;
A
#
# COMPACT_ATOMS: atom_id res chain seq x y z
N MET A 1 -27.01 3.14 -15.85
CA MET A 1 -26.93 2.71 -14.43
C MET A 1 -26.05 1.47 -14.20
N ARG A 2 -26.29 0.28 -14.78
CA ARG A 2 -25.53 -0.96 -14.46
C ARG A 2 -24.00 -0.87 -14.65
N LYS A 3 -23.52 -0.16 -15.67
CA LYS A 3 -22.07 0.00 -15.96
C LYS A 3 -21.35 0.82 -14.88
N GLN A 4 -22.00 1.85 -14.32
CA GLN A 4 -21.40 2.69 -13.27
C GLN A 4 -21.24 1.91 -11.96
N LEU A 5 -22.23 1.11 -11.59
CA LEU A 5 -22.15 0.20 -10.44
C LEU A 5 -20.95 -0.75 -10.56
N PHE A 6 -20.74 -1.36 -11.73
CA PHE A 6 -19.58 -2.24 -11.96
C PHE A 6 -18.24 -1.54 -11.75
N TYR A 7 -18.08 -0.30 -12.23
CA TYR A 7 -16.86 0.48 -12.01
C TYR A 7 -16.65 0.83 -10.53
N LEU A 8 -17.73 1.21 -9.84
CA LEU A 8 -17.69 1.58 -8.43
C LEU A 8 -17.31 0.37 -7.56
N THR A 9 -17.92 -0.79 -7.82
CA THR A 9 -17.58 -2.05 -7.13
C THR A 9 -16.14 -2.47 -7.41
N GLY A 10 -15.67 -2.34 -8.66
CA GLY A 10 -14.29 -2.65 -9.01
C GLY A 10 -13.27 -1.78 -8.26
N ILE A 11 -13.50 -0.47 -8.18
CA ILE A 11 -12.66 0.45 -7.41
C ILE A 11 -12.69 0.09 -5.92
N MET A 12 -13.87 -0.24 -5.40
CA MET A 12 -14.04 -0.62 -3.99
C MET A 12 -13.23 -1.90 -3.68
N ILE A 13 -13.33 -2.93 -4.52
CA ILE A 13 -12.57 -4.18 -4.36
C ILE A 13 -11.06 -3.93 -4.42
N VAL A 14 -10.58 -3.15 -5.39
CA VAL A 14 -9.15 -2.82 -5.51
C VAL A 14 -8.67 -2.05 -4.28
N THR A 15 -9.47 -1.11 -3.79
CA THR A 15 -9.15 -0.32 -2.59
C THR A 15 -8.98 -1.21 -1.37
N TRP A 16 -10.01 -2.01 -1.06
CA TRP A 16 -10.01 -2.92 0.08
C TRP A 16 -8.95 -4.02 -0.03
N GLY A 17 -8.80 -4.61 -1.21
CA GLY A 17 -7.78 -5.61 -1.49
C GLY A 17 -6.39 -5.04 -1.24
N SER A 18 -6.14 -3.80 -1.69
CA SER A 18 -4.87 -3.14 -1.43
C SER A 18 -4.67 -2.89 0.08
N MET A 19 -5.68 -2.39 0.81
CA MET A 19 -5.55 -2.16 2.26
C MET A 19 -5.19 -3.43 3.02
N ILE A 20 -5.83 -4.56 2.69
CA ILE A 20 -5.51 -5.87 3.27
C ILE A 20 -4.08 -6.29 2.94
N LEU A 21 -3.65 -6.10 1.69
CA LEU A 21 -2.30 -6.45 1.24
C LEU A 21 -1.23 -5.62 1.95
N GLY A 22 -1.45 -4.30 2.11
CA GLY A 22 -0.58 -3.41 2.87
C GLY A 22 -0.49 -3.81 4.34
N ALA A 23 -1.63 -4.13 4.97
CA ALA A 23 -1.66 -4.62 6.35
C ALA A 23 -0.94 -5.96 6.50
N TYR A 24 -1.11 -6.88 5.54
CA TYR A 24 -0.43 -8.17 5.52
C TYR A 24 1.09 -8.01 5.41
N ILE A 25 1.58 -7.16 4.51
CA ILE A 25 3.02 -6.89 4.37
C ILE A 25 3.58 -6.29 5.66
N ALA A 26 2.89 -5.32 6.25
CA ALA A 26 3.30 -4.73 7.52
C ALA A 26 3.38 -5.79 8.64
N ALA A 27 2.36 -6.63 8.77
CA ALA A 27 2.33 -7.67 9.79
C ALA A 27 3.38 -8.77 9.57
N ALA A 28 3.58 -9.21 8.32
CA ALA A 28 4.51 -10.28 8.00
C ALA A 28 5.97 -9.83 8.11
N PHE A 29 6.29 -8.62 7.67
CA PHE A 29 7.68 -8.14 7.58
C PHE A 29 8.07 -7.21 8.73
N LEU A 30 7.27 -6.20 9.08
CA LEU A 30 7.68 -5.23 10.10
C LEU A 30 7.58 -5.80 11.52
N ILE A 31 6.52 -6.55 11.82
CA ILE A 31 6.31 -7.08 13.18
C ILE A 31 7.28 -8.23 13.48
N LYS A 32 7.57 -9.08 12.50
CA LYS A 32 8.47 -10.23 12.68
C LYS A 32 9.95 -9.87 12.58
N PHE A 33 10.30 -8.70 12.03
CA PHE A 33 11.69 -8.28 11.95
C PHE A 33 12.24 -8.00 13.35
N SER A 34 13.20 -8.79 13.81
CA SER A 34 13.91 -8.57 15.07
C SER A 34 15.40 -8.82 14.83
N ILE A 35 16.25 -7.90 15.29
CA ILE A 35 17.68 -8.08 15.19
C ILE A 35 18.12 -8.89 16.42
N PRO A 36 18.87 -10.00 16.25
CA PRO A 36 19.30 -10.86 17.35
C PRO A 36 20.49 -10.24 18.12
N ILE A 37 20.34 -9.00 18.58
CA ILE A 37 21.29 -8.30 19.44
C ILE A 37 20.60 -8.11 20.80
N SER A 38 21.20 -8.64 21.85
CA SER A 38 20.69 -8.52 23.22
C SER A 38 20.96 -7.13 23.80
N GLY A 39 20.07 -6.66 24.66
CA GLY A 39 20.18 -5.37 25.36
C GLY A 39 19.52 -4.19 24.63
N TRP A 40 19.64 -3.00 25.23
CA TRP A 40 18.93 -1.79 24.80
C TRP A 40 19.26 -1.35 23.37
N LEU A 41 20.51 -1.59 22.94
CA LEU A 41 21.03 -1.18 21.63
C LEU A 41 20.36 -1.98 20.51
N GLY A 42 20.14 -3.28 20.73
CA GLY A 42 19.46 -4.15 19.77
C GLY A 42 17.99 -3.78 19.58
N SER A 43 17.29 -3.43 20.67
CA SER A 43 15.91 -2.92 20.60
C SER A 43 15.83 -1.57 19.87
N PHE A 44 16.75 -0.65 20.15
CA PHE A 44 16.83 0.65 19.50
C PHE A 44 17.06 0.53 17.98
N LEU A 45 18.06 -0.27 17.58
CA LEU A 45 18.35 -0.53 16.16
C LEU A 45 17.21 -1.24 15.44
N THR A 46 16.54 -2.20 16.11
CA THR A 46 15.37 -2.90 15.55
C THR A 46 14.24 -1.92 15.28
N ASN A 47 13.97 -0.99 16.21
CA ASN A 47 12.93 0.01 16.03
C ASN A 47 13.25 0.98 14.90
N ILE A 48 14.50 1.48 14.81
CA ILE A 48 14.93 2.33 13.68
C ILE A 48 14.73 1.62 12.35
N ALA A 49 15.16 0.36 12.26
CA ALA A 49 15.03 -0.44 11.05
C ALA A 49 13.55 -0.70 10.67
N ARG A 50 12.68 -0.99 11.65
CA ARG A 50 11.23 -1.14 11.42
C ARG A 50 10.62 0.16 10.92
N THR A 51 10.97 1.30 11.53
CA THR A 51 10.44 2.60 11.11
C THR A 51 10.90 2.95 9.69
N SER A 52 12.18 2.78 9.38
CA SER A 52 12.71 3.09 8.04
C SER A 52 12.11 2.19 6.97
N LEU A 53 12.01 0.88 7.21
CA LEU A 53 11.33 -0.05 6.31
C LEU A 53 9.85 0.30 6.15
N GLY A 54 9.18 0.68 7.24
CA GLY A 54 7.78 1.11 7.22
C GLY A 54 7.57 2.34 6.33
N VAL A 55 8.45 3.34 6.43
CA VAL A 55 8.43 4.53 5.59
C VAL A 55 8.64 4.17 4.11
N VAL A 56 9.60 3.29 3.81
CA VAL A 56 9.86 2.85 2.42
C VAL A 56 8.64 2.13 1.84
N ILE A 57 8.04 1.21 2.60
CA ILE A 57 6.82 0.50 2.18
C ILE A 57 5.67 1.50 1.94
N ALA A 58 5.49 2.47 2.84
CA ALA A 58 4.46 3.51 2.69
C ALA A 58 4.68 4.38 1.45
N LEU A 59 5.94 4.72 1.12
CA LEU A 59 6.25 5.48 -0.11
C LEU A 59 5.96 4.66 -1.37
N ILE A 60 6.35 3.38 -1.41
CA ILE A 60 6.02 2.47 -2.52
C ILE A 60 4.51 2.32 -2.66
N TRP A 61 3.79 2.25 -1.54
CA TRP A 61 2.35 2.18 -1.49
C TRP A 61 1.68 3.40 -2.10
N LEU A 62 2.07 4.60 -1.65
CA LEU A 62 1.57 5.87 -2.17
C LEU A 62 1.88 6.03 -3.66
N TYR A 63 3.07 5.62 -4.10
CA TYR A 63 3.45 5.65 -5.51
C TYR A 63 2.57 4.72 -6.36
N SER A 64 2.29 3.52 -5.86
CA SER A 64 1.40 2.55 -6.53
C SER A 64 -0.02 3.11 -6.64
N TRP A 65 -0.53 3.73 -5.56
CA TRP A 65 -1.82 4.43 -5.56
C TRP A 65 -1.88 5.59 -6.55
N LYS A 66 -0.83 6.42 -6.62
CA LYS A 66 -0.73 7.50 -7.61
C LYS A 66 -0.77 6.96 -9.04
N LYS A 67 -0.08 5.84 -9.31
CA LYS A 67 -0.07 5.20 -10.63
C LYS A 67 -1.44 4.62 -10.99
N LEU A 68 -2.11 3.98 -10.03
CA LEU A 68 -3.49 3.48 -10.17
C LEU A 68 -4.46 4.63 -10.47
N TYR A 69 -4.40 5.70 -9.68
CA TYR A 69 -5.22 6.90 -9.90
C TYR A 69 -4.99 7.46 -11.31
N ASN A 70 -3.74 7.67 -11.72
CA ASN A 70 -3.43 8.17 -13.05
C ASN A 70 -3.95 7.25 -14.16
N PHE A 71 -3.83 5.93 -14.00
CA PHE A 71 -4.34 4.95 -14.96
C PHE A 71 -5.85 5.05 -15.08
N TYR A 72 -6.58 5.07 -13.96
CA TYR A 72 -8.03 5.24 -13.93
C TYR A 72 -8.46 6.58 -14.53
N PHE A 73 -7.77 7.67 -14.18
CA PHE A 73 -8.08 9.01 -14.66
C PHE A 73 -7.85 9.16 -16.16
N GLN A 74 -6.76 8.59 -16.69
CA GLN A 74 -6.51 8.56 -18.12
C GLN A 74 -7.51 7.68 -18.87
N TRP A 75 -7.92 6.55 -18.28
CA TRP A 75 -8.97 5.70 -18.84
C TRP A 75 -10.33 6.41 -18.85
N SER A 76 -10.69 7.14 -17.80
CA SER A 76 -11.94 7.89 -17.73
C SER A 76 -11.94 9.09 -18.68
N LEU A 77 -10.82 9.83 -18.80
CA LEU A 77 -10.69 10.95 -19.73
C LEU A 77 -10.71 10.50 -21.20
N LYS A 78 -10.05 9.39 -21.55
CA LYS A 78 -10.14 8.82 -22.92
C LYS A 78 -11.56 8.41 -23.29
N LYS A 79 -12.38 8.00 -22.32
CA LYS A 79 -13.79 7.70 -22.54
C LYS A 79 -14.68 8.93 -22.66
N LEU A 80 -14.26 10.09 -22.17
CA LEU A 80 -15.01 11.35 -22.30
C LEU A 80 -14.76 12.06 -23.64
N LYS A 81 -13.64 11.75 -24.31
CA LYS A 81 -13.21 12.38 -25.56
C LYS A 81 -13.69 11.66 -26.82
N ARG A 82 -14.45 10.57 -26.68
CA ARG A 82 -15.06 9.77 -27.75
C ARG A 82 -16.57 9.78 -27.55
#